data_AF-A0AAW5ZA76-F1
#
_entry.id   AF-A0AAW5ZA76-F1
#
_cell.length_a   1.000
_cell.length_b   1.000
_cell.length_c   1.000
_cell.angle_alpha   90.00
_cell.angle_beta   90.00
_cell.angle_gamma   90.00
#
_symmetry.space_group_name_H-M   'P 1'
#
loop_
_entity.id
_entity.type
_entity.pdbx_description
1 polymer ?
#
loop_
_entity_poly.entity_id
_entity_poly.type
_entity_poly.pdbx_seq_one_letter_code
_entity_poly.pdbx_strand_id
1 'polypeptide(L)'
;LFSQVTPGTKVNIINTPIKVSAEPNGARLVEVHQPLSEKIDDDPQLLPITLNSAMQSFKDAAQTDAEVMQHVMDVRSGMPVD
;
A
#
# COMPACT_ATOMS: atom_id res chain seq x y z
N LEU A 1 -0.49 -21.90 -9.92
CA LEU A 1 -1.57 -21.12 -10.59
C LEU A 1 -2.09 -21.80 -11.86
N PHE A 2 -1.24 -22.20 -12.82
CA PHE A 2 -1.69 -22.80 -14.10
C PHE A 2 -2.72 -23.94 -13.95
N SER A 3 -2.55 -24.85 -12.99
CA SER A 3 -3.47 -25.95 -12.72
C SER A 3 -4.69 -25.60 -11.85
N GLN A 4 -4.79 -24.36 -11.36
CA GLN A 4 -5.80 -23.94 -10.36
C GLN A 4 -6.77 -22.88 -10.91
N VAL A 5 -6.45 -22.25 -12.04
CA VAL A 5 -7.25 -21.17 -12.63
C VAL A 5 -7.97 -21.69 -13.87
N THR A 6 -9.28 -21.43 -13.95
CA THR A 6 -10.14 -21.87 -15.07
C THR A 6 -10.11 -20.82 -16.19
N PRO A 7 -10.19 -21.21 -17.47
CA PRO A 7 -10.40 -20.26 -18.55
C PRO A 7 -11.59 -19.33 -18.28
N GLY A 8 -11.40 -18.03 -18.48
CA GLY A 8 -12.42 -17.01 -18.20
C GLY A 8 -12.40 -16.41 -16.80
N THR A 9 -11.53 -16.87 -15.89
CA THR A 9 -11.32 -16.18 -14.60
C THR A 9 -10.91 -14.72 -14.83
N LYS A 10 -11.64 -13.79 -14.22
CA LYS A 10 -11.39 -12.35 -14.33
C LYS A 10 -10.01 -12.00 -13.76
N VAL A 11 -9.28 -11.19 -14.49
CA VAL A 11 -7.99 -10.62 -14.07
C VAL A 11 -8.14 -9.12 -13.94
N ASN A 12 -7.66 -8.58 -12.81
CA ASN A 12 -7.50 -7.15 -12.60
C ASN A 12 -6.02 -6.86 -12.38
N ILE A 13 -5.50 -5.86 -13.08
CA ILE A 13 -4.16 -5.34 -12.88
C ILE A 13 -4.30 -4.04 -12.10
N ILE A 14 -3.64 -3.96 -10.95
CA ILE A 14 -3.62 -2.78 -10.09
C ILE A 14 -2.17 -2.37 -9.84
N ASN A 15 -1.93 -1.07 -9.74
CA ASN A 15 -0.66 -0.51 -9.29
C ASN A 15 -0.94 0.33 -8.05
N THR A 16 -0.68 -0.25 -6.88
CA THR A 16 -1.06 0.34 -5.60
C THR A 16 0.04 0.05 -4.58
N PRO A 17 1.02 0.95 -4.44
CA PRO A 17 2.16 0.72 -3.56
C PRO A 17 1.80 0.82 -2.07
N ILE A 18 0.66 1.42 -1.74
CA ILE A 18 0.17 1.54 -0.36
C ILE A 18 -1.18 0.86 -0.20
N LYS A 19 -1.33 0.05 0.85
CA LYS A 19 -2.60 -0.55 1.25
C LYS A 19 -2.87 -0.19 2.70
N VAL A 20 -4.14 0.06 3.01
CA VAL A 20 -4.60 0.35 4.36
C VAL A 20 -5.82 -0.51 4.68
N SER A 21 -5.94 -0.94 5.93
CA SER A 21 -7.10 -1.69 6.41
C SER A 21 -7.51 -1.23 7.80
N ALA A 22 -8.82 -1.11 8.03
CA ALA A 22 -9.39 -0.93 9.35
C ALA A 22 -10.09 -2.23 9.74
N GLU A 23 -9.52 -2.94 10.69
CA GLU A 23 -9.95 -4.27 11.08
C GLU A 23 -11.13 -4.21 12.08
N PRO A 24 -11.99 -5.24 12.14
CA PRO A 24 -13.14 -5.25 13.06
C PRO A 24 -12.79 -5.13 14.55
N ASN A 25 -11.56 -5.48 14.92
CA ASN A 25 -11.04 -5.34 16.28
C ASN A 25 -10.49 -3.93 16.60
N GLY A 26 -10.56 -3.00 15.64
CA GLY A 26 -10.04 -1.64 15.77
C GLY A 26 -8.58 -1.46 15.34
N ALA A 27 -7.87 -2.54 14.97
CA ALA A 27 -6.51 -2.42 14.44
C ALA A 27 -6.53 -1.71 13.09
N ARG A 28 -5.46 -0.95 12.80
CA ARG A 28 -5.38 -0.13 11.59
C ARG A 28 -4.08 -0.41 10.86
N LEU A 29 -4.14 -1.37 9.95
CA LEU A 29 -2.95 -1.86 9.26
C LEU A 29 -2.57 -0.95 8.08
N VAL A 30 -1.28 -0.71 7.93
CA VAL A 30 -0.68 -0.07 6.75
C VAL A 30 0.46 -0.93 6.21
N GLU A 31 0.50 -1.09 4.89
CA GLU A 31 1.57 -1.77 4.16
C GLU A 31 2.01 -0.85 3.01
N VAL A 32 3.28 -0.44 2.99
CA VAL A 32 3.85 0.42 1.95
C VAL A 32 5.01 -0.29 1.27
N HIS A 33 4.94 -0.36 -0.06
CA HIS A 33 5.98 -0.80 -0.97
C HIS A 33 6.59 0.39 -1.70
N GLN A 34 7.73 0.16 -2.33
CA GLN A 34 8.24 1.09 -3.33
C GLN A 34 7.30 1.10 -4.56
N PRO A 35 7.03 2.27 -5.18
CA PRO A 35 6.23 2.36 -6.42
C PRO A 35 6.85 1.58 -7.59
N LEU A 36 6.00 1.20 -8.54
CA LEU A 36 6.45 0.66 -9.82
C LEU A 36 7.22 1.74 -10.59
N SER A 37 8.50 1.47 -10.90
CA SER A 37 9.33 2.33 -11.74
C SER A 37 8.81 2.42 -13.18
N GLU A 38 8.98 3.58 -13.82
CA GLU A 38 8.67 3.76 -15.24
C GLU A 38 9.92 3.60 -16.11
N LYS A 39 11.09 3.90 -15.56
CA LYS A 39 12.39 3.82 -16.23
C LYS A 39 13.33 2.91 -15.46
N ILE A 40 14.31 2.36 -16.16
CA ILE A 40 15.29 1.43 -15.59
C ILE A 40 16.21 2.09 -14.56
N ASP A 41 16.44 3.40 -14.67
CA ASP A 41 17.32 4.17 -13.78
C ASP A 41 16.56 4.89 -12.66
N ASP A 42 15.25 4.66 -12.51
CA ASP A 42 14.49 5.23 -11.40
C ASP A 42 14.93 4.58 -10.07
N ASP A 43 15.14 5.39 -9.04
CA ASP A 43 15.23 4.89 -7.66
C ASP A 43 13.83 4.87 -7.03
N PRO A 44 13.20 3.70 -6.90
CA PRO A 44 11.82 3.60 -6.42
C PRO A 44 11.68 3.95 -4.93
N GLN A 45 12.79 4.04 -4.16
CA GLN A 45 12.76 4.58 -2.80
C GLN A 45 12.46 6.08 -2.78
N LEU A 46 12.82 6.81 -3.84
CA LEU A 46 12.67 8.25 -3.96
C LEU A 46 11.45 8.69 -4.77
N LEU A 47 10.81 7.75 -5.49
CA LEU A 47 9.58 8.05 -6.23
C LEU A 47 8.44 8.47 -5.29
N PRO A 48 7.59 9.43 -5.70
CA PRO A 48 6.47 9.87 -4.90
C PRO A 48 5.40 8.78 -4.77
N ILE A 49 4.76 8.71 -3.60
CA ILE A 49 3.57 7.90 -3.36
C ILE A 49 2.37 8.84 -3.26
N THR A 50 1.51 8.82 -4.28
CA THR A 50 0.28 9.63 -4.28
C THR A 50 -0.83 8.89 -3.53
N LEU A 51 -1.36 9.50 -2.48
CA LEU A 51 -2.51 8.98 -1.75
C LEU A 51 -3.81 9.38 -2.44
N ASN A 52 -4.70 8.42 -2.66
CA ASN A 52 -6.08 8.74 -3.04
C ASN A 52 -6.87 9.26 -1.83
N SER A 53 -8.10 9.72 -2.05
CA SER A 53 -8.94 10.30 -0.99
C SER A 53 -9.15 9.36 0.20
N ALA A 54 -9.38 8.07 -0.04
CA ALA A 54 -9.60 7.10 1.02
C ALA A 54 -8.33 6.89 1.88
N MET A 55 -7.17 6.83 1.24
CA MET A 55 -5.87 6.70 1.93
C MET A 55 -5.51 7.97 2.70
N GLN A 56 -5.83 9.15 2.15
CA GLN A 56 -5.63 10.41 2.83
C GLN A 56 -6.53 10.49 4.07
N SER A 57 -7.82 10.15 3.94
CA SER A 57 -8.72 10.06 5.10
C SER A 57 -8.27 9.01 6.12
N PHE A 58 -7.71 7.89 5.66
CA PHE A 58 -7.11 6.91 6.56
C PHE A 58 -5.94 7.53 7.33
N LYS A 59 -4.99 8.18 6.65
CA LYS A 59 -3.83 8.84 7.27
C LYS A 59 -4.24 9.91 8.28
N ASP A 60 -5.24 10.73 7.95
CA ASP A 60 -5.64 11.90 8.76
C ASP A 60 -6.62 11.56 9.89
N ALA A 61 -7.15 10.33 9.93
CA ALA A 61 -8.08 9.92 10.98
C ALA A 61 -7.38 9.85 12.35
N ALA A 62 -8.06 10.35 13.39
CA ALA A 62 -7.52 10.42 14.75
C ALA A 62 -7.12 9.07 15.36
N GLN A 63 -7.68 7.97 14.84
CA GLN A 63 -7.33 6.61 15.27
C GLN A 63 -6.07 6.06 14.57
N THR A 64 -5.44 6.81 13.65
CA THR A 64 -4.18 6.41 13.01
C THR A 64 -3.01 6.94 13.81
N ASP A 65 -2.05 6.07 14.09
CA ASP A 65 -0.76 6.54 14.60
C ASP A 65 0.01 7.26 13.48
N ALA A 66 0.16 8.57 13.63
CA ALA A 66 0.81 9.41 12.63
C ALA A 66 2.32 9.14 12.53
N GLU A 67 2.97 8.73 13.62
CA GLU A 67 4.40 8.42 13.65
C GLU A 67 4.67 7.10 12.93
N VAL A 68 3.87 6.07 13.21
CA VAL A 68 3.95 4.77 12.50
C VAL A 68 3.67 4.98 11.02
N MET A 69 2.61 5.71 10.68
CA MET A 69 2.27 5.99 9.28
C MET A 69 3.40 6.73 8.55
N GLN A 70 4.06 7.69 9.20
CA GLN A 70 5.21 8.38 8.60
C GLN A 70 6.40 7.44 8.43
N HIS A 71 6.74 6.66 9.46
CA HIS A 71 7.85 5.72 9.43
C HIS A 71 7.72 4.69 8.29
N VAL A 72 6.52 4.14 8.09
CA VAL A 72 6.27 3.13 7.05
C VAL A 72 6.34 3.74 5.65
N MET A 73 5.89 4.99 5.48
CA MET A 73 6.04 5.73 4.22
C MET A 73 7.50 6.01 3.86
N ASP A 74 8.36 6.14 4.87
CA ASP A 74 9.79 6.35 4.69
C ASP A 74 10.53 5.04 4.42
N VAL A 75 10.22 3.98 5.15
CA VAL A 75 10.90 2.68 5.04
C VAL A 75 10.46 1.88 3.82
N ARG A 76 9.15 1.84 3.52
CA ARG A 76 8.57 1.14 2.36
C ARG A 76 8.95 -0.35 2.27
N SER A 77 8.96 -1.04 3.41
CA SER A 77 9.43 -2.44 3.55
C SER A 77 8.52 -3.49 2.91
N GLY A 78 7.27 -3.12 2.57
CA GLY A 78 6.26 -4.05 2.10
C GLY A 78 5.67 -4.96 3.20
N MET A 79 6.00 -4.70 4.47
CA MET A 79 5.47 -5.44 5.62
C MET A 79 4.30 -4.68 6.26
N PRO A 80 3.18 -5.34 6.59
CA PRO A 80 2.10 -4.72 7.35
C PRO A 80 2.54 -4.34 8.78
N VAL A 81 2.13 -3.16 9.23
CA VAL A 81 2.24 -2.71 10.63
C VAL A 81 0.94 -2.05 11.09
N ASP A 82 0.71 -1.99 12.40
CA ASP A 82 -0.47 -1.41 13.05
C ASP A 82 -0.21 -0.03 13.69
#